data_AF-M2Q188-F1
#
_entry.id   AF-M2Q188-F1
#
_cell.length_a   1.000
_cell.length_b   1.000
_cell.length_c   1.000
_cell.angle_alpha   90.00
_cell.angle_beta   90.00
_cell.angle_gamma   90.00
#
_symmetry.space_group_name_H-M   'P 1'
#
loop_
_entity.id
_entity.type
_entity.pdbx_description
1 polymer ?
#
loop_
_entity_poly.entity_id
_entity_poly.type
_entity_poly.pdbx_seq_one_letter_code
_entity_poly.pdbx_strand_id
1 'polypeptide(L)'
;MNCLIRNITIENQIINREQFFAIGYCPEIQKHLLCVHISWIAGYDRYYRMEEGDLELYEAEQETFCKKYEKEIKAYRTEKLIGAGALRDYDFRCLPDKVLKTLDKYPPFEGYYYQDGIFYARIKIGDTFFSIPPACDDKQM
;
A
#
# COMPACT_ATOMS: atom_id res chain seq x y z
N MET A 1 9.14 15.87 -9.01
CA MET A 1 7.95 16.29 -9.78
C MET A 1 6.75 15.68 -9.05
N ASN A 2 6.09 16.44 -8.17
CA ASN A 2 5.07 15.90 -7.26
C ASN A 2 3.70 15.88 -7.95
N CYS A 3 3.52 14.96 -8.87
CA CYS A 3 2.24 14.73 -9.53
C CYS A 3 1.32 13.94 -8.61
N LEU A 4 0.09 14.42 -8.44
CA LEU A 4 -0.98 13.68 -7.76
C LEU A 4 -1.25 12.39 -8.53
N ILE A 5 -1.15 11.25 -7.85
CA ILE A 5 -1.41 9.92 -8.41
C ILE A 5 -2.85 9.55 -8.08
N ARG A 6 -3.75 9.52 -9.07
CA ARG A 6 -5.17 9.27 -8.78
C ARG A 6 -5.41 7.85 -8.27
N ASN A 7 -4.79 6.87 -8.92
CA ASN A 7 -4.86 5.45 -8.59
C ASN A 7 -3.45 4.86 -8.67
N ILE A 8 -3.18 3.84 -7.87
CA ILE A 8 -1.98 3.02 -8.03
C ILE A 8 -2.30 1.95 -9.07
N THR A 9 -1.61 1.98 -10.21
CA THR A 9 -1.83 1.05 -11.30
C THR A 9 -0.74 -0.03 -11.26
N ILE A 10 -1.12 -1.29 -11.52
CA ILE A 10 -0.18 -2.41 -11.59
C ILE A 10 -0.29 -3.08 -12.96
N GLU A 11 0.80 -3.02 -13.73
CA GLU A 11 0.94 -3.60 -15.07
C GLU A 11 1.73 -4.92 -15.01
N ASN A 12 1.64 -5.73 -16.07
CA ASN A 12 2.43 -6.96 -16.26
C ASN A 12 2.39 -7.92 -15.07
N GLN A 13 1.18 -8.17 -14.54
CA GLN A 13 1.00 -8.93 -13.31
C GLN A 13 1.29 -10.42 -13.49
N ILE A 14 2.14 -10.96 -12.60
CA ILE A 14 2.33 -12.38 -12.36
C ILE A 14 1.49 -12.76 -11.14
N ILE A 15 0.41 -13.50 -11.35
CA ILE A 15 -0.61 -13.76 -10.32
C ILE A 15 -0.37 -15.12 -9.65
N ASN A 16 -0.26 -15.12 -8.32
CA ASN A 16 -0.33 -16.32 -7.48
C ASN A 16 -1.70 -16.44 -6.82
N ARG A 17 -2.56 -17.28 -7.40
CA ARG A 17 -3.95 -17.45 -6.93
C ARG A 17 -4.05 -18.23 -5.63
N GLU A 18 -3.12 -19.13 -5.36
CA GLU A 18 -3.14 -19.98 -4.16
C GLU A 18 -2.88 -19.16 -2.89
N GLN A 19 -1.99 -18.17 -3.00
CA GLN A 19 -1.59 -17.31 -1.89
C GLN A 19 -2.16 -15.89 -1.97
N PHE A 20 -3.09 -15.65 -2.90
CA PHE A 20 -3.83 -14.38 -3.06
C PHE A 20 -2.92 -13.14 -3.20
N PHE A 21 -1.87 -13.23 -4.02
CA PHE A 21 -1.03 -12.07 -4.36
C PHE A 21 -0.66 -12.03 -5.84
N ALA A 22 -0.15 -10.90 -6.28
CA ALA A 22 0.48 -10.72 -7.58
C ALA A 22 1.81 -9.95 -7.43
N ILE A 23 2.73 -10.14 -8.36
CA ILE A 23 3.87 -9.26 -8.56
C ILE A 23 3.61 -8.46 -9.83
N GLY A 24 3.78 -7.15 -9.82
CA GLY A 24 3.58 -6.35 -11.03
C GLY A 24 4.28 -5.00 -10.97
N TYR A 25 4.37 -4.36 -12.12
CA TYR A 25 5.07 -3.10 -12.31
C TYR A 25 4.15 -1.90 -12.07
N CYS A 26 4.55 -0.99 -11.19
CA CYS A 26 3.86 0.26 -10.93
C CYS A 26 4.53 1.40 -11.73
N PRO A 27 3.91 1.88 -12.83
CA PRO A 27 4.52 2.89 -13.69
C PRO A 27 4.68 4.24 -13.00
N GLU A 28 3.84 4.56 -12.00
CA GLU A 28 3.89 5.84 -11.30
C GLU A 28 5.16 6.02 -10.47
N ILE A 29 5.77 4.93 -10.02
CA ILE A 29 7.03 4.94 -9.25
C ILE A 29 8.15 4.14 -9.90
N GLN A 30 7.88 3.57 -11.08
CA GLN A 30 8.80 2.78 -11.89
C GLN A 30 9.43 1.58 -11.17
N LYS A 31 8.63 0.83 -10.39
CA LYS A 31 9.11 -0.32 -9.59
C LYS A 31 8.15 -1.50 -9.65
N HIS A 32 8.71 -2.70 -9.52
CA HIS A 32 7.92 -3.90 -9.22
C HIS A 32 7.49 -3.90 -7.76
N LEU A 33 6.25 -4.30 -7.52
CA LEU A 33 5.60 -4.35 -6.22
C LEU A 33 4.99 -5.72 -5.98
N LEU A 34 5.06 -6.17 -4.73
CA LEU A 34 4.25 -7.28 -4.24
C LEU A 34 2.87 -6.72 -3.89
N CYS A 35 1.85 -7.20 -4.58
CA CYS A 35 0.46 -6.77 -4.47
C CYS A 35 -0.35 -7.88 -3.79
N VAL A 36 -0.67 -7.73 -2.51
CA VAL A 36 -1.40 -8.75 -1.75
C VAL A 36 -2.88 -8.39 -1.69
N HIS A 37 -3.72 -9.32 -2.12
CA HIS A 37 -5.15 -9.10 -2.19
C HIS A 37 -5.80 -9.22 -0.82
N ILE A 38 -6.59 -8.22 -0.46
CA ILE A 38 -7.37 -8.18 0.77
C ILE A 38 -8.83 -8.43 0.43
N SER A 39 -9.29 -9.65 0.72
CA SER A 39 -10.68 -10.07 0.58
C SER A 39 -11.58 -9.38 1.62
N TRP A 40 -12.00 -8.15 1.30
CA TRP A 40 -13.04 -7.40 2.01
C TRP A 40 -14.25 -7.17 1.10
N ILE A 41 -15.28 -6.42 1.54
CA ILE A 41 -16.57 -6.22 0.86
C ILE A 41 -16.44 -5.94 -0.66
N ALA A 42 -15.42 -5.21 -1.10
CA ALA A 42 -15.16 -4.93 -2.52
C ALA A 42 -13.80 -5.45 -3.03
N GLY A 43 -13.00 -6.09 -2.18
CA GLY A 43 -11.60 -6.41 -2.47
C GLY A 43 -10.73 -5.16 -2.67
N TYR A 44 -9.47 -5.22 -2.24
CA TYR A 44 -8.47 -4.21 -2.62
C TYR A 44 -7.08 -4.78 -2.35
N ASP A 45 -6.05 -4.17 -2.93
CA ASP A 45 -4.68 -4.64 -2.75
C ASP A 45 -3.88 -3.76 -1.79
N ARG A 46 -2.96 -4.41 -1.07
CA ARG A 46 -1.86 -3.76 -0.37
C ARG A 46 -0.60 -3.90 -1.19
N TYR A 47 0.19 -2.84 -1.22
CA TYR A 47 1.40 -2.75 -2.03
C TYR A 47 2.62 -2.73 -1.13
N TYR A 48 3.48 -3.74 -1.29
CA TYR A 48 4.71 -3.88 -0.55
C TYR A 48 5.92 -3.66 -1.48
N ARG A 49 6.92 -2.96 -0.96
CA ARG A 49 8.20 -2.76 -1.64
C ARG A 49 8.90 -4.10 -1.81
N MET A 50 9.39 -4.33 -3.03
CA MET A 50 10.34 -5.40 -3.35
C MET A 50 11.77 -4.87 -3.37
N GLU A 51 12.73 -5.76 -3.13
CA GLU A 51 14.16 -5.51 -3.24
C GLU A 51 14.66 -5.88 -4.65
N GLU A 52 15.86 -5.42 -4.99
CA GLU A 52 16.52 -5.82 -6.23
C GLU A 52 16.78 -7.34 -6.22
N GLY A 53 16.51 -8.02 -7.33
CA GLY A 53 16.65 -9.48 -7.43
C GLY A 53 15.42 -10.29 -6.99
N ASP A 54 14.39 -9.66 -6.41
CA ASP A 54 13.23 -10.38 -5.89
C ASP A 54 12.31 -10.93 -6.98
N LEU A 55 12.23 -10.26 -8.13
CA LEU A 55 11.46 -10.75 -9.26
C LEU A 55 12.12 -12.02 -9.82
N GLU A 56 13.44 -11.98 -10.02
CA GLU A 56 14.26 -13.10 -10.46
C GLU A 56 14.22 -14.25 -9.46
N LEU A 57 14.22 -13.94 -8.15
CA LEU A 57 14.05 -14.95 -7.10
C LEU A 57 12.68 -15.63 -7.20
N TYR A 58 11.60 -14.88 -7.47
CA TYR A 58 10.28 -15.47 -7.66
C TYR A 58 10.22 -16.36 -8.91
N GLU A 59 10.86 -15.95 -10.00
CA GLU A 59 10.89 -16.74 -11.25
C GLU A 59 11.70 -18.03 -11.11
N ALA A 60 12.79 -18.01 -10.33
CA ALA A 60 13.67 -19.17 -10.13
C ALA A 60 13.22 -20.09 -8.98
N GLU A 61 12.82 -19.54 -7.83
CA GLU A 61 12.59 -20.26 -6.58
C GLU A 61 11.40 -19.68 -5.77
N GLN A 62 10.18 -19.92 -6.26
CA GLN A 62 8.94 -19.38 -5.66
C GLN A 62 8.80 -19.67 -4.16
N GLU A 63 9.16 -20.87 -3.68
CA GLU A 63 9.04 -21.21 -2.25
C GLU A 63 9.94 -20.32 -1.37
N THR A 64 11.17 -20.07 -1.82
CA THR A 64 12.12 -19.18 -1.14
C THR A 64 11.60 -17.75 -1.11
N PHE A 65 11.05 -17.25 -2.22
CA PHE A 65 10.39 -15.95 -2.27
C PHE A 65 9.20 -15.87 -1.30
N CYS A 66 8.28 -16.83 -1.35
CA CYS A 66 7.09 -16.83 -0.50
C CYS A 66 7.46 -16.88 0.99
N LYS A 67 8.55 -17.57 1.34
CA LYS A 67 9.08 -17.56 2.71
C LYS A 67 9.67 -16.20 3.11
N LYS A 68 10.38 -15.51 2.21
CA LYS A 68 10.90 -14.14 2.44
C LYS A 68 9.78 -13.13 2.69
N TYR A 69 8.65 -13.29 2.00
CA TYR A 69 7.48 -12.41 2.06
C TYR A 69 6.30 -12.99 2.86
N GLU A 70 6.55 -13.99 3.71
CA GLU A 70 5.49 -14.76 4.39
C GLU A 70 4.54 -13.85 5.19
N LYS A 71 5.09 -12.82 5.86
CA LYS A 71 4.29 -11.86 6.63
C LYS A 71 3.41 -11.01 5.72
N GLU A 72 3.98 -10.45 4.66
CA GLU A 72 3.26 -9.61 3.72
C GLU A 72 2.14 -10.39 3.01
N ILE A 73 2.43 -11.61 2.57
CA ILE A 73 1.47 -12.54 1.92
C ILE A 73 0.33 -12.90 2.89
N LYS A 74 0.61 -13.07 4.18
CA LYS A 74 -0.42 -13.23 5.23
C LYS A 74 -1.13 -11.92 5.60
N ALA A 75 -0.95 -10.86 4.81
CA ALA A 75 -1.55 -9.55 4.98
C ALA A 75 -1.18 -8.84 6.30
N TYR A 76 0.05 -9.02 6.80
CA TYR A 76 0.57 -8.15 7.86
C TYR A 76 1.05 -6.82 7.27
N ARG A 77 0.77 -5.71 7.96
CA ARG A 77 1.23 -4.38 7.56
C ARG A 77 2.64 -4.14 8.09
N THR A 78 3.63 -4.75 7.43
CA THR A 78 5.05 -4.65 7.79
C THR A 78 5.66 -3.31 7.38
N GLU A 79 6.92 -3.07 7.73
CA GLU A 79 7.70 -1.91 7.25
C GLU A 79 7.87 -1.84 5.71
N LYS A 80 7.60 -2.94 4.99
CA LYS A 80 7.62 -2.95 3.52
C LYS A 80 6.35 -2.40 2.92
N LEU A 81 5.28 -2.20 3.71
CA LEU A 81 4.02 -1.63 3.22
C LEU A 81 4.26 -0.19 2.77
N ILE A 82 4.09 0.08 1.48
CA ILE A 82 4.27 1.42 0.93
C ILE A 82 2.94 2.10 0.60
N GLY A 83 1.85 1.36 0.51
CA GLY A 83 0.54 1.90 0.16
C GLY A 83 -0.54 0.83 0.13
N ALA A 84 -1.79 1.28 0.03
CA ALA A 84 -2.96 0.41 -0.11
C ALA A 84 -4.05 1.08 -0.94
N GLY A 85 -4.88 0.25 -1.59
CA GLY A 85 -6.06 0.68 -2.36
C GLY A 85 -7.22 1.19 -1.50
N ALA A 86 -7.16 1.06 -0.17
CA ALA A 86 -8.21 1.49 0.74
C ALA A 86 -7.69 2.39 1.86
N LEU A 87 -8.40 3.49 2.16
CA LEU A 87 -8.05 4.43 3.23
C LEU A 87 -7.96 3.79 4.62
N ARG A 88 -8.65 2.67 4.88
CA ARG A 88 -8.62 1.99 6.18
C ARG A 88 -7.22 1.53 6.60
N ASP A 89 -6.33 1.29 5.64
CA ASP A 89 -4.96 0.89 5.92
C ASP A 89 -4.00 2.07 6.13
N TYR A 90 -4.53 3.29 6.24
CA TYR A 90 -3.76 4.50 6.50
C TYR A 90 -3.90 4.96 7.95
N ASP A 91 -2.85 5.56 8.48
CA ASP A 91 -2.75 5.95 9.89
C ASP A 91 -3.31 7.35 10.15
N PHE A 92 -4.62 7.43 10.37
CA PHE A 92 -5.30 8.69 10.69
C PHE A 92 -4.85 9.31 12.02
N ARG A 93 -4.15 8.58 12.91
CA ARG A 93 -3.64 9.13 14.18
C ARG A 93 -2.60 10.24 13.97
N CYS A 94 -2.06 10.40 12.76
CA CYS A 94 -1.20 11.53 12.41
C CYS A 94 -1.95 12.87 12.31
N LEU A 95 -3.29 12.84 12.25
CA LEU A 95 -4.12 14.04 12.18
C LEU A 95 -4.20 14.74 13.55
N PRO A 96 -4.37 16.07 13.57
CA PRO A 96 -4.60 16.80 14.82
C PRO A 96 -5.86 16.31 15.55
N ASP A 97 -5.83 16.26 16.88
CA ASP A 97 -6.96 15.83 17.72
C ASP A 97 -8.29 16.52 17.38
N LYS A 98 -8.23 17.83 17.06
CA LYS A 98 -9.41 18.60 16.67
C LYS A 98 -10.06 18.05 15.40
N VAL A 99 -9.24 17.62 14.45
CA VAL A 99 -9.67 17.03 13.18
C VAL A 99 -10.24 15.62 13.43
N LEU A 100 -9.53 14.80 14.21
CA LEU A 100 -9.98 13.46 14.60
C LEU A 100 -11.36 13.46 15.26
N LYS A 101 -11.61 14.40 16.18
CA LYS A 101 -12.91 14.52 16.87
C LYS A 101 -14.07 14.92 15.94
N THR A 102 -13.78 15.49 14.78
CA THR A 102 -14.78 15.93 13.80
C THR A 102 -14.96 14.96 12.63
N LEU A 103 -14.15 13.90 12.55
CA LEU A 103 -14.23 12.86 11.54
C LEU A 103 -15.38 11.89 11.86
N ASP A 104 -16.60 12.30 11.53
CA ASP A 104 -17.81 11.45 11.66
C ASP A 104 -18.00 10.50 10.45
N LYS A 105 -17.30 10.77 9.34
CA LYS A 105 -17.37 10.00 8.09
C LYS A 105 -15.99 9.85 7.46
N TYR A 106 -15.88 8.93 6.49
CA TYR A 106 -14.68 8.84 5.65
C TYR A 106 -14.44 10.16 4.91
N PRO A 107 -13.26 10.77 5.06
CA PRO A 107 -12.98 12.03 4.40
C PRO A 107 -12.83 11.81 2.88
N PRO A 108 -13.12 12.85 2.07
CA PRO A 108 -12.87 12.82 0.63
C PRO A 108 -11.42 12.42 0.32
N PHE A 109 -11.28 11.39 -0.50
CA PHE A 109 -10.01 10.88 -1.01
C PHE A 109 -9.70 11.53 -2.36
N GLU A 110 -8.50 12.07 -2.52
CA GLU A 110 -8.08 12.81 -3.72
C GLU A 110 -7.02 12.06 -4.55
N GLY A 111 -6.53 10.92 -4.07
CA GLY A 111 -5.41 10.19 -4.65
C GLY A 111 -4.24 10.08 -3.70
N TYR A 112 -3.05 9.84 -4.25
CA TYR A 112 -1.82 9.58 -3.53
C TYR A 112 -0.73 10.59 -3.90
N TYR A 113 0.17 10.81 -2.94
CA TYR A 113 1.48 11.41 -3.19
C TYR A 113 2.56 10.38 -2.88
N TYR A 114 3.45 10.14 -3.84
CA TYR A 114 4.61 9.30 -3.60
C TYR A 114 5.79 10.14 -3.12
N GLN A 115 6.26 9.89 -1.91
CA GLN A 115 7.41 10.57 -1.33
C GLN A 115 8.15 9.61 -0.40
N ASP A 116 9.49 9.66 -0.38
CA ASP A 116 10.34 8.89 0.54
C ASP A 116 10.06 7.38 0.54
N GLY A 117 9.66 6.85 -0.63
CA GLY A 117 9.34 5.44 -0.78
C GLY A 117 7.90 5.05 -0.44
N ILE A 118 7.05 5.99 -0.03
CA ILE A 118 5.70 5.76 0.49
C ILE A 118 4.64 6.47 -0.36
N PHE A 119 3.55 5.78 -0.66
CA PHE A 119 2.31 6.38 -1.12
C PHE A 119 1.53 6.93 0.07
N TYR A 120 1.56 8.24 0.26
CA TYR A 120 0.70 8.92 1.21
C TYR A 120 -0.69 9.11 0.60
N ALA A 121 -1.74 8.68 1.30
CA ALA A 121 -3.10 9.00 0.90
C ALA A 121 -3.37 10.48 1.13
N ARG A 122 -3.85 11.17 0.10
CA ARG A 122 -4.24 12.57 0.20
C ARG A 122 -5.73 12.67 0.47
N ILE A 123 -6.08 13.29 1.59
CA ILE A 123 -7.46 13.55 1.98
C ILE A 123 -7.71 15.05 2.11
N LYS A 124 -8.97 15.47 1.92
CA LYS A 124 -9.41 16.86 2.15
C LYS A 124 -10.36 16.94 3.34
N ILE A 125 -10.09 17.84 4.28
CA ILE A 125 -10.97 18.13 5.42
C ILE A 125 -11.15 19.63 5.53
N GLY A 126 -12.39 20.11 5.33
CA GLY A 126 -12.64 21.54 5.11
C GLY A 126 -11.87 22.02 3.87
N ASP A 127 -11.07 23.06 4.04
CA ASP A 127 -10.18 23.61 2.99
C ASP A 127 -8.73 23.11 3.10
N THR A 128 -8.44 22.22 4.04
CA THR A 128 -7.09 21.72 4.30
C THR A 128 -6.89 20.34 3.71
N PHE A 129 -5.70 20.11 3.13
CA PHE A 129 -5.27 18.80 2.65
C PHE A 129 -4.30 18.16 3.63
N PHE A 130 -4.45 16.86 3.83
CA PHE A 130 -3.56 16.05 4.65
C PHE A 130 -2.99 14.89 3.84
N SER A 131 -1.72 14.58 4.10
CA SER A 131 -1.02 13.41 3.57
C SER A 131 -0.89 12.38 4.68
N ILE A 132 -1.57 11.24 4.53
CA ILE A 132 -1.66 10.20 5.55
C ILE A 132 -0.75 9.04 5.14
N PRO A 133 0.19 8.59 5.98
CA PRO A 133 1.01 7.41 5.69
C PRO A 133 0.21 6.11 5.90
N PRO A 134 0.65 4.99 5.31
CA PRO A 134 0.14 3.66 5.66
C PRO A 134 0.31 3.36 7.15
N ALA A 135 -0.64 2.65 7.74
CA ALA A 135 -0.55 2.12 9.08
C ALA A 135 0.36 0.87 9.09
N CYS A 136 1.33 0.84 9.99
CA CYS A 136 2.22 -0.30 10.19
C CYS A 136 1.84 -1.02 11.50
N ASP A 137 1.75 -2.34 11.47
CA ASP A 137 1.43 -3.19 12.63
C ASP A 137 2.59 -3.21 13.64
N ASP A 138 3.83 -3.06 13.17
CA ASP A 138 5.04 -3.19 13.98
C ASP A 138 5.31 -1.99 14.90
N LYS A 139 4.51 -0.92 14.84
CA LYS A 139 4.60 0.19 15.82
C LYS A 139 4.09 -0.19 17.22
N GLN A 140 3.66 -1.43 17.43
CA GLN A 140 3.17 -1.95 18.72
C GLN A 140 4.07 -3.00 19.39
N MET A 141 5.32 -3.19 18.91
CA MET A 141 6.32 -4.01 19.63
C MET A 141 7.38 -3.15 20.28
#